data_AF-A0A2E1YUL5-F1
#
_entry.id   AF-A0A2E1YUL5-F1
#
_cell.length_a   1.000
_cell.length_b   1.000
_cell.length_c   1.000
_cell.angle_alpha   90.00
_cell.angle_beta   90.00
_cell.angle_gamma   90.00
#
_symmetry.space_group_name_H-M   'P 1'
#
loop_
_entity.id
_entity.type
_entity.pdbx_description
1 polymer ?
#
loop_
_entity_poly.entity_id
_entity_poly.type
_entity_poly.pdbx_seq_one_letter_code
_entity_poly.pdbx_strand_id
1 'polypeptide(L)'
;MLIKNKKALKINGVAFSSIELIKKKGGKISKACYAVDYFFERVIKKNKKLEILAKNLITKKKNFLNSNKFSKKNKTLIFSILNITPDSFSDGGDNLYLKHSFENAEKMIEDGADFIDIGGESTRPG
;
A
#
# COMPACT_ATOMS: atom_id res chain seq x y z
N MET A 1 4.84 20.33 -20.87
CA MET A 1 4.18 19.93 -22.13
C MET A 1 3.61 18.52 -22.08
N LEU A 2 4.37 17.50 -21.65
CA LEU A 2 3.94 16.09 -21.66
C LEU A 2 2.74 15.74 -20.76
N ILE A 3 2.67 16.28 -19.54
CA ILE A 3 1.55 16.04 -18.61
C ILE A 3 0.23 16.57 -19.17
N LYS A 4 0.24 17.76 -19.80
CA LYS A 4 -0.94 18.36 -20.44
C LYS A 4 -1.49 17.50 -21.59
N ASN A 5 -0.62 16.71 -22.24
CA ASN A 5 -0.97 15.81 -23.34
C ASN A 5 -1.19 14.36 -22.89
N LYS A 6 -1.36 14.09 -21.58
CA LYS A 6 -1.52 12.74 -21.00
C LYS A 6 -0.35 11.76 -21.28
N LYS A 7 0.78 12.26 -21.77
CA LYS A 7 1.99 11.48 -22.05
C LYS A 7 2.88 11.25 -20.83
N ALA A 8 2.53 11.84 -19.69
CA ALA A 8 3.25 11.66 -18.44
C ALA A 8 2.29 11.66 -17.25
N LEU A 9 2.58 10.81 -16.27
CA LEU A 9 1.86 10.68 -15.01
C LEU A 9 2.62 11.45 -13.92
N LYS A 10 1.95 12.38 -13.24
CA LYS A 10 2.54 13.13 -12.13
C LYS A 10 2.16 12.51 -10.79
N ILE A 11 3.15 12.10 -9.99
CA ILE A 11 2.98 11.53 -8.65
C ILE A 11 3.87 12.35 -7.69
N ASN A 12 3.28 12.93 -6.65
CA ASN A 12 3.99 13.69 -5.60
C ASN A 12 5.00 14.74 -6.13
N GLY A 13 4.65 15.44 -7.20
CA GLY A 13 5.53 16.47 -7.79
C GLY A 13 6.45 15.98 -8.90
N VAL A 14 6.73 14.67 -8.96
CA VAL A 14 7.59 14.04 -9.97
C VAL A 14 6.76 13.54 -11.14
N ALA A 15 7.29 13.63 -12.36
CA ALA A 15 6.61 13.22 -13.59
C ALA A 15 7.31 12.00 -14.22
N PHE A 16 6.52 11.00 -14.59
CA PHE A 16 6.96 9.75 -15.21
C PHE A 16 6.36 9.65 -16.61
N SER A 17 7.15 9.28 -17.62
CA SER A 17 6.68 9.09 -19.01
C SER A 17 6.33 7.64 -19.33
N SER A 18 6.76 6.70 -18.50
CA SER A 18 6.57 5.27 -18.70
C SER A 18 6.10 4.55 -17.43
N ILE A 19 5.46 3.41 -17.62
CA ILE A 19 4.97 2.51 -16.57
C ILE A 19 5.50 1.11 -16.87
N GLU A 20 6.15 0.49 -15.87
CA GLU A 20 6.55 -0.90 -15.92
C GLU A 20 5.55 -1.78 -15.15
N LEU A 21 4.98 -2.77 -15.82
CA LEU A 21 4.12 -3.77 -15.21
C LEU A 21 4.94 -5.03 -14.88
N ILE A 22 5.07 -5.31 -13.59
CA ILE A 22 5.76 -6.51 -13.08
C ILE A 22 4.71 -7.53 -12.63
N LYS A 23 4.81 -8.76 -13.14
CA LYS A 23 3.91 -9.87 -12.79
C LYS A 23 4.71 -11.04 -12.25
N LYS A 24 4.35 -11.53 -11.06
CA LYS A 24 4.89 -12.75 -10.47
C LYS A 24 3.82 -13.86 -10.55
N LYS A 25 4.15 -15.01 -11.14
CA LYS A 25 3.28 -16.20 -11.20
C LYS A 25 4.13 -17.46 -11.02
N GLY A 26 3.87 -18.24 -9.96
CA GLY A 26 4.59 -19.49 -9.68
C GLY A 26 6.10 -19.30 -9.60
N GLY A 27 6.57 -18.29 -8.85
CA GLY A 27 8.00 -17.97 -8.72
C GLY A 27 8.62 -17.24 -9.91
N LYS A 28 8.05 -17.29 -11.11
CA LYS A 28 8.55 -16.59 -12.31
C LYS A 28 8.08 -15.14 -12.35
N ILE A 29 8.99 -14.23 -12.75
CA ILE A 29 8.73 -12.80 -12.90
C ILE A 29 8.72 -12.46 -14.39
N SER A 30 7.69 -11.75 -14.86
CA SER A 30 7.67 -11.09 -16.17
C SER A 30 7.48 -9.59 -16.04
N LYS A 31 8.09 -8.83 -16.96
CA LYS A 31 8.09 -7.37 -16.97
C LYS A 31 7.67 -6.86 -18.34
N ALA A 32 6.93 -5.75 -18.38
CA ALA A 32 6.57 -5.06 -19.62
C ALA A 32 6.50 -3.55 -19.38
N CYS A 33 7.19 -2.77 -20.20
CA CYS A 33 7.23 -1.31 -20.11
C CYS A 33 6.31 -0.67 -21.16
N TYR A 34 5.54 0.33 -20.76
CA TYR A 34 4.57 1.03 -21.60
C TYR A 34 4.73 2.54 -21.46
N ALA A 35 4.48 3.29 -22.54
CA ALA A 35 4.22 4.72 -22.42
C ALA A 35 2.94 4.96 -21.59
N VAL A 36 2.90 6.06 -20.83
CA VAL A 36 1.80 6.37 -19.91
C VAL A 36 0.45 6.43 -20.64
N ASP A 37 0.38 7.16 -21.75
CA ASP A 37 -0.82 7.31 -22.58
C ASP A 37 -1.32 5.95 -23.06
N TYR A 38 -0.45 5.14 -23.66
CA TYR A 38 -0.77 3.80 -24.11
C TYR A 38 -1.25 2.89 -22.98
N PHE A 39 -0.61 2.96 -21.81
CA PHE A 39 -0.98 2.14 -20.65
C PHE A 39 -2.42 2.43 -20.20
N PHE A 40 -2.78 3.71 -20.03
CA PHE A 40 -4.13 4.11 -19.62
C PHE A 40 -5.18 3.87 -20.70
N GLU A 41 -4.84 4.08 -21.97
CA GLU A 41 -5.81 3.95 -23.05
C GLU A 41 -6.05 2.51 -23.51
N ARG A 42 -5.01 1.65 -23.47
CA ARG A 42 -5.03 0.32 -24.10
C ARG A 42 -4.83 -0.83 -23.12
N VAL A 43 -3.99 -0.67 -22.11
CA VAL A 43 -3.66 -1.76 -21.17
C VAL A 43 -4.67 -1.83 -20.04
N ILE A 44 -4.90 -0.72 -19.33
CA ILE A 44 -5.79 -0.69 -18.17
C ILE A 44 -7.24 -1.00 -18.54
N LYS A 45 -7.76 -0.41 -19.63
CA LYS A 45 -9.17 -0.60 -20.04
C LYS A 45 -9.54 -2.06 -20.32
N LYS A 46 -8.56 -2.92 -20.61
CA LYS A 46 -8.77 -4.35 -20.86
C LYS A 46 -8.77 -5.20 -19.58
N ASN A 47 -8.46 -4.62 -18.42
CA ASN A 47 -8.32 -5.37 -17.17
C ASN A 47 -8.85 -4.58 -15.96
N LYS A 48 -10.04 -4.96 -15.49
CA LYS A 48 -10.73 -4.32 -14.35
C LYS A 48 -9.89 -4.28 -13.07
N LYS A 49 -9.06 -5.31 -12.82
CA LYS A 49 -8.15 -5.33 -11.65
C LYS A 49 -7.06 -4.27 -11.78
N LEU A 50 -6.45 -4.13 -12.96
CA LEU A 50 -5.46 -3.08 -13.22
C LEU A 50 -6.09 -1.69 -13.15
N GLU A 51 -7.34 -1.54 -13.56
CA GLU A 51 -8.06 -0.28 -13.44
C GLU A 51 -8.23 0.18 -11.99
N ILE A 52 -8.61 -0.73 -11.10
CA ILE A 52 -8.73 -0.45 -9.65
C ILE A 52 -7.36 -0.06 -9.08
N LEU A 53 -6.30 -0.81 -9.40
CA LEU A 53 -4.95 -0.51 -8.93
C LEU A 53 -4.46 0.86 -9.42
N ALA A 54 -4.66 1.16 -10.69
CA ALA A 54 -4.24 2.42 -11.29
C ALA A 54 -5.02 3.63 -10.75
N LYS A 55 -6.31 3.46 -10.42
CA LYS A 55 -7.09 4.49 -9.72
C LYS A 55 -6.41 4.90 -8.41
N ASN A 56 -5.90 3.95 -7.63
CA ASN A 56 -5.22 4.26 -6.36
C ASN A 56 -3.90 5.05 -6.54
N LEU A 57 -3.25 4.94 -7.70
CA LEU A 57 -2.02 5.69 -8.02
C LEU A 57 -2.31 7.15 -8.38
N ILE A 58 -3.43 7.41 -9.06
CA ILE A 58 -3.79 8.76 -9.53
C ILE A 58 -4.67 9.49 -8.52
N THR A 59 -5.43 8.75 -7.70
CA THR A 59 -6.30 9.37 -6.71
C THR A 59 -5.44 10.06 -5.67
N LYS A 60 -5.56 11.38 -5.59
CA LYS A 60 -4.90 12.20 -4.57
C LYS A 60 -5.26 11.60 -3.21
N LYS A 61 -4.31 10.95 -2.53
CA LYS A 61 -4.56 10.44 -1.18
C LYS A 61 -5.03 11.62 -0.35
N LYS A 62 -6.21 11.51 0.25
CA LYS A 62 -6.65 12.51 1.25
C LYS A 62 -5.54 12.61 2.27
N ASN A 63 -5.13 13.83 2.60
CA ASN A 63 -4.21 14.06 3.71
C ASN A 63 -4.87 13.47 4.96
N PHE A 64 -4.42 12.28 5.33
CA PHE A 64 -4.94 11.52 6.47
C PHE A 64 -4.88 12.38 7.74
N LEU A 65 -3.80 13.16 7.87
CA LEU A 65 -3.57 14.13 8.94
C LEU A 65 -4.54 15.34 8.93
N ASN A 66 -5.08 15.72 7.77
CA ASN A 66 -6.07 16.81 7.68
C ASN A 66 -7.50 16.32 7.93
N SER A 67 -7.70 15.05 8.25
CA SER A 67 -9.01 14.59 8.69
C SER A 67 -9.24 15.00 10.15
N ASN A 68 -10.46 15.45 10.50
CA ASN A 68 -10.85 15.78 11.88
C ASN A 68 -10.67 14.62 12.88
N LYS A 69 -10.26 13.42 12.43
CA LYS A 69 -9.85 12.29 13.29
C LYS A 69 -8.59 12.57 14.11
N PHE A 70 -7.62 13.32 13.57
CA PHE A 70 -6.38 13.67 14.28
C PHE A 70 -6.52 14.93 15.14
N SER A 71 -7.46 15.80 14.78
CA SER A 71 -7.75 17.04 15.49
C SER A 71 -8.77 16.79 16.63
N LYS A 72 -8.55 15.81 17.50
CA LYS A 72 -9.14 15.88 18.84
C LYS A 72 -8.27 16.83 19.65
N LYS A 73 -8.52 18.15 19.54
CA LYS A 73 -7.64 19.23 20.05
C LYS A 73 -7.19 19.06 21.51
N ASN A 74 -7.87 18.25 22.32
CA ASN A 74 -7.57 18.02 23.74
C ASN A 74 -7.57 16.53 24.14
N LYS A 75 -7.26 15.58 23.24
CA LYS A 75 -7.15 14.14 23.60
C LYS A 75 -5.77 13.59 23.23
N THR A 76 -5.08 12.98 24.19
CA THR A 76 -3.92 12.12 23.90
C THR A 76 -4.38 10.91 23.09
N LEU A 77 -3.73 10.69 21.94
CA LEU A 77 -4.03 9.56 21.05
C LEU A 77 -3.11 8.39 21.40
N ILE A 78 -3.67 7.20 21.54
CA ILE A 78 -2.91 5.97 21.81
C ILE A 78 -2.58 5.29 20.50
N PHE A 79 -1.28 5.07 20.25
CA PHE A 79 -0.76 4.29 19.13
C PHE A 79 -0.19 2.98 19.66
N SER A 80 -0.85 1.86 19.34
CA SER A 80 -0.35 0.53 19.64
C SER A 80 0.54 0.03 18.52
N ILE A 81 1.60 -0.70 18.84
CA ILE A 81 2.55 -1.24 17.87
C ILE A 81 2.28 -2.73 17.68
N LEU A 82 1.98 -3.15 16.45
CA LEU A 82 1.80 -4.53 16.02
C LEU A 82 2.94 -4.94 15.09
N ASN A 83 3.92 -5.66 15.63
CA ASN A 83 4.99 -6.24 14.84
C ASN A 83 4.57 -7.62 14.31
N ILE A 84 4.52 -7.75 13.00
CA ILE A 84 4.24 -8.98 12.27
C ILE A 84 5.54 -9.46 11.65
N THR A 85 6.41 -10.07 12.45
CA THR A 85 7.65 -10.70 11.97
C THR A 85 7.45 -12.21 11.86
N PRO A 86 7.64 -12.83 10.67
CA PRO A 86 7.72 -14.27 10.56
C PRO A 86 9.12 -14.70 11.02
N ASP A 87 9.36 -14.81 12.33
CA ASP A 87 10.57 -15.47 12.83
C ASP A 87 10.42 -17.00 12.74
N SER A 88 10.20 -17.51 11.52
CA SER A 88 10.44 -18.88 11.07
C SER A 88 10.12 -19.00 9.58
N PHE A 89 11.15 -18.96 8.73
CA PHE A 89 11.07 -19.37 7.32
C PHE A 89 10.89 -20.90 7.15
N SER A 90 10.16 -21.56 8.05
CA SER A 90 10.02 -23.02 8.10
C SER A 90 8.55 -23.42 8.07
N ASP A 91 8.11 -23.83 6.88
CA ASP A 91 7.07 -24.81 6.59
C ASP A 91 5.66 -24.58 7.21
N GLY A 92 4.79 -23.93 6.43
CA GLY A 92 3.34 -24.19 6.43
C GLY A 92 2.41 -23.27 7.24
N GLY A 93 2.93 -22.19 7.84
CA GLY A 93 2.21 -21.43 8.88
C GLY A 93 1.50 -20.12 8.49
N ASP A 94 1.57 -19.63 7.24
CA ASP A 94 1.14 -18.26 6.86
C ASP A 94 -0.26 -17.87 7.39
N ASN A 95 -1.22 -18.81 7.42
CA ASN A 95 -2.58 -18.54 7.89
C ASN A 95 -2.69 -18.42 9.42
N LEU A 96 -1.86 -19.14 10.18
CA LEU A 96 -1.91 -19.13 11.66
C LEU A 96 -1.30 -17.85 12.21
N TYR A 97 -0.22 -17.37 11.60
CA TYR A 97 0.42 -16.09 11.96
C TYR A 97 -0.45 -14.89 11.62
N LEU A 98 -1.10 -14.91 10.46
CA LEU A 98 -2.07 -13.88 10.09
C LEU A 98 -3.24 -13.85 11.08
N LYS A 99 -3.80 -15.02 11.43
CA LYS A 99 -4.90 -15.12 12.39
C LYS A 99 -4.53 -14.54 13.75
N HIS A 100 -3.37 -14.90 14.31
CA HIS A 100 -2.88 -14.32 15.57
C HIS A 100 -2.67 -12.80 15.46
N SER A 101 -2.17 -12.32 14.32
CA SER A 101 -1.99 -10.88 14.10
C SER A 101 -3.32 -10.14 14.10
N PHE A 102 -4.39 -10.74 13.56
CA PHE A 102 -5.74 -10.19 13.62
C PHE A 102 -6.29 -10.18 15.05
N GLU A 103 -6.18 -11.28 15.78
CA GLU A 103 -6.64 -11.36 17.18
C GLU A 103 -5.93 -10.33 18.06
N ASN A 104 -4.61 -10.14 17.88
CA ASN A 104 -3.85 -9.10 18.57
C ASN A 104 -4.32 -7.69 18.21
N ALA A 105 -4.62 -7.44 16.93
CA ALA A 105 -5.14 -6.15 16.48
C ALA A 105 -6.53 -5.86 17.08
N GLU A 106 -7.41 -6.87 17.13
CA GLU A 106 -8.73 -6.75 17.76
C GLU A 106 -8.61 -6.41 19.24
N LYS A 107 -7.74 -7.12 19.97
CA LYS A 107 -7.47 -6.81 21.37
C LYS A 107 -6.93 -5.39 21.58
N MET A 108 -6.01 -4.93 20.72
CA MET A 108 -5.51 -3.55 20.81
C MET A 108 -6.63 -2.51 20.64
N ILE A 109 -7.61 -2.79 19.78
CA ILE A 109 -8.80 -1.93 19.62
C ILE A 109 -9.64 -1.95 20.89
N GLU A 110 -9.89 -3.12 21.47
CA GLU A 110 -10.63 -3.29 22.73
C GLU A 110 -9.95 -2.57 23.91
N ASP A 111 -8.62 -2.63 23.98
CA ASP A 111 -7.78 -1.96 24.97
C ASP A 111 -7.71 -0.42 24.78
N GLY A 112 -8.36 0.11 23.73
CA GLY A 112 -8.53 1.55 23.53
C GLY A 112 -7.49 2.21 22.62
N ALA A 113 -6.81 1.44 21.77
CA ALA A 113 -5.93 2.01 20.74
C ALA A 113 -6.72 2.92 19.79
N ASP A 114 -6.29 4.18 19.66
CA ASP A 114 -6.83 5.07 18.62
C ASP A 114 -6.24 4.72 17.25
N PHE A 115 -5.01 4.16 17.23
CA PHE A 115 -4.28 3.74 16.02
C PHE A 115 -3.44 2.47 16.29
N ILE A 116 -3.22 1.69 15.23
CA ILE A 116 -2.30 0.55 15.22
C ILE A 116 -1.22 0.81 14.17
N ASP A 117 0.04 0.82 14.59
CA ASP A 117 1.21 0.85 13.72
C ASP A 117 1.67 -0.58 13.43
N ILE A 118 1.68 -0.97 12.15
CA ILE A 118 1.94 -2.35 11.73
C ILE A 118 3.33 -2.44 11.09
N GLY A 119 4.27 -3.10 11.76
CA GLY A 119 5.63 -3.34 11.27
C GLY A 119 5.82 -4.76 10.76
N GLY A 120 6.20 -4.95 9.49
CA GLY A 120 6.44 -6.27 8.89
C GLY A 120 7.91 -6.70 8.78
N GLU A 121 8.82 -5.83 9.19
CA GLU A 121 10.27 -6.02 9.07
C GLU A 121 10.95 -5.50 10.34
N SER A 122 11.88 -6.28 10.90
CA SER A 122 12.67 -5.86 12.04
C SER A 122 13.85 -5.01 11.55
N THR A 123 13.89 -3.73 11.92
CA THR A 123 15.06 -2.86 11.70
C THR A 123 15.99 -2.83 12.92
N ARG A 124 15.94 -3.85 13.78
CA ARG A 124 16.74 -3.91 15.00
C ARG A 124 18.24 -3.97 14.61
N PRO A 125 19.08 -3.05 15.09
CA PRO A 125 20.51 -3.10 14.79
C PRO A 125 21.12 -4.37 15.38
N GLY A 126 21.94 -5.05 14.58
CA GLY A 126 22.78 -6.19 14.93
C GLY A 126 24.08 -6.12 14.15
#